data_AF-A0A932A0J7-F1
#
_entry.id   AF-A0A932A0J7-F1
#
_cell.length_a   1.000
_cell.length_b   1.000
_cell.length_c   1.000
_cell.angle_alpha   90.00
_cell.angle_beta   90.00
_cell.angle_gamma   90.00
#
_symmetry.space_group_name_H-M   'P 1'
#
loop_
_entity.id
_entity.type
_entity.pdbx_description
1 polymer ?
#
loop_
_entity_poly.entity_id
_entity_poly.type
_entity_poly.pdbx_seq_one_letter_code
_entity_poly.pdbx_strand_id
1 'polypeptide(L)' 'MRNEPVFVKYVAEEIARTKGISFDEVASATTANAKSLFKLTSKLSLT' A
#
# COMPACT_ATOMS: atom_id res chain seq x y z
N MET A 1 16.20 17.53 -2.57
CA MET A 1 15.27 16.57 -3.21
C MET A 1 14.01 16.51 -2.39
N ARG A 2 12.82 16.48 -3.02
CA ARG A 2 11.52 16.48 -2.31
C ARG A 2 11.00 15.05 -2.21
N ASN A 3 10.38 14.69 -1.09
CA ASN A 3 9.71 13.39 -0.98
C ASN A 3 8.43 13.42 -1.82
N GLU A 4 8.36 12.56 -2.83
CA GLU A 4 7.22 12.40 -3.74
C GLU A 4 6.49 11.08 -3.46
N PRO A 5 5.17 10.99 -3.68
CA PRO A 5 4.37 9.80 -3.37
C PRO A 5 4.87 8.49 -4.01
N VAL A 6 5.54 8.60 -5.17
CA VAL A 6 6.13 7.44 -5.88
C VAL A 6 7.19 6.71 -5.04
N PHE A 7 7.80 7.37 -4.05
CA PHE A 7 8.83 6.77 -3.20
C PHE A 7 8.30 5.83 -2.13
N VAL A 8 6.97 5.74 -1.95
CA VAL A 8 6.35 4.76 -1.04
C VAL A 8 6.72 3.32 -1.41
N LYS A 9 7.06 3.05 -2.68
CA LYS A 9 7.59 1.76 -3.12
C LYS A 9 8.84 1.34 -2.32
N TYR A 10 9.80 2.24 -2.15
CA TYR A 10 11.05 1.93 -1.44
C TYR A 10 10.82 1.63 0.04
N VAL A 11 9.84 2.31 0.65
CA VAL A 11 9.43 2.05 2.04
C VAL A 11 8.81 0.66 2.15
N ALA A 12 7.95 0.27 1.21
CA ALA A 12 7.34 -1.06 1.20
C ALA A 12 8.38 -2.18 0.97
N GLU A 13 9.37 -1.95 0.10
CA GLU A 13 10.51 -2.88 -0.09
C GLU A 13 11.35 -3.05 1.17
N GLU A 14 11.62 -1.95 1.89
CA GLU A 14 12.34 -1.97 3.17
C GLU A 14 11.59 -2.75 4.26
N ILE A 15 10.27 -2.56 4.34
CA ILE A 15 9.39 -3.29 5.26
C ILE A 15 9.38 -4.79 4.90
N ALA A 16 9.26 -5.12 3.62
CA ALA A 16 9.25 -6.50 3.14
C ALA A 16 10.55 -7.22 3.52
N ARG A 17 11.71 -6.58 3.28
CA ARG A 17 13.02 -7.09 3.67
C ARG A 17 13.13 -7.30 5.17
N THR A 18 12.70 -6.32 5.97
CA THR A 18 12.76 -6.39 7.43
C THR A 18 11.87 -7.51 7.99
N LYS A 19 10.72 -7.76 7.37
CA LYS A 19 9.75 -8.78 7.80
C LYS A 19 9.96 -10.16 7.18
N GLY A 20 10.86 -10.30 6.20
CA GLY A 20 11.08 -11.56 5.49
C GLY A 20 9.88 -12.02 4.64
N ILE A 21 9.07 -11.08 4.16
CA ILE A 21 7.89 -11.32 3.31
C ILE A 21 8.06 -10.67 1.95
N SER A 22 7.15 -10.95 1.01
CA SER A 22 7.22 -10.37 -0.33
C SER A 22 6.76 -8.90 -0.35
N PHE A 23 7.23 -8.14 -1.35
CA PHE A 23 6.73 -6.79 -1.61
C PHE A 23 5.21 -6.78 -1.85
N ASP A 24 4.71 -7.74 -2.63
CA ASP A 24 3.28 -7.86 -2.96
C ASP A 24 2.41 -8.09 -1.73
N GLU A 25 2.92 -8.85 -0.76
CA GLU A 25 2.23 -9.08 0.52
C GLU A 25 2.11 -7.79 1.32
N VAL A 26 3.21 -7.01 1.44
CA VAL A 26 3.20 -5.69 2.08
C VAL A 26 2.24 -4.75 1.35
N ALA A 27 2.32 -4.67 0.03
CA ALA A 27 1.48 -3.81 -0.79
C ALA A 27 0.00 -4.15 -0.63
N SER A 28 -0.35 -5.44 -0.66
CA SER A 28 -1.73 -5.92 -0.51
C SER A 28 -2.28 -5.62 0.89
N ALA A 29 -1.52 -5.97 1.93
CA ALA A 29 -1.94 -5.76 3.31
C ALA A 29 -2.11 -4.26 3.64
N THR A 30 -1.13 -3.43 3.27
CA THR A 30 -1.18 -1.98 3.52
C THR A 30 -2.29 -1.30 2.72
N THR A 31 -2.54 -1.72 1.48
CA THR A 31 -3.66 -1.22 0.67
C THR A 31 -5.01 -1.60 1.29
N ALA A 32 -5.18 -2.85 1.73
CA ALA A 32 -6.40 -3.29 2.40
C ALA A 32 -6.65 -2.51 3.71
N ASN A 33 -5.59 -2.32 4.51
CA ASN A 33 -5.65 -1.54 5.74
C ASN A 33 -6.01 -0.08 5.46
N ALA A 34 -5.40 0.56 4.46
CA ALA A 34 -5.72 1.93 4.06
C ALA A 34 -7.17 2.05 3.58
N LYS A 35 -7.65 1.10 2.77
CA LYS A 35 -9.05 1.08 2.32
C LYS A 35 -10.03 1.00 3.50
N SER A 36 -9.74 0.16 4.48
CA SER A 36 -10.57 0.03 5.69
C SER A 36 -10.50 1.30 6.55
N LEU A 37 -9.29 1.77 6.86
CA LEU A 37 -9.04 2.92 7.75
C LEU A 37 -9.65 4.22 7.21
N PHE A 38 -9.46 4.48 5.91
CA PHE A 38 -9.93 5.69 5.26
C PHE A 38 -11.29 5.51 4.57
N LYS A 39 -11.94 4.35 4.73
CA LYS A 39 -13.23 4.01 4.09
C LYS A 39 -13.21 4.25 2.57
N LEU A 40 -12.10 3.90 1.91
CA LEU A 40 -11.93 3.99 0.46
C LEU A 40 -12.74 2.86 -0.19
N THR A 41 -14.04 3.10 -0.37
CA THR A 41 -14.92 2.19 -1.11
C THR A 41 -14.66 2.37 -2.60
N SER A 42 -14.46 1.28 -3.34
CA SER A 42 -14.57 1.34 -4.80
C SER A 42 -16.05 1.45 -5.14
N LYS A 43 -16.60 2.66 -5.12
CA LYS A 43 -17.85 2.91 -5.84
C LYS A 43 -17.55 2.84 -7.34
N LEU A 44 -17.56 1.63 -7.88
CA LEU A 44 -17.96 1.40 -9.25
C LEU A 44 -19.32 0.71 -9.19
N SER A 45 -20.33 1.48 -8.79
CA SER A 45 -21.71 1.15 -9.18
C SER A 45 -21.82 1.61 -10.63
N LEU A 46 -21.51 0.73 -11.58
CA LEU A 46 -22.07 0.83 -12.91
C LEU A 46 -23.54 0.42 -12.76
N THR A 47 -24.39 1.41 -12.49
CA THR A 47 -25.84 1.33 -12.70
C THR A 47 -26.15 2.14 -13.95
#